data_AF-A0A7W1GSY4-F1
#
_entry.id   AF-A0A7W1GSY4-F1
#
_cell.length_a   1.000
_cell.length_b   1.000
_cell.length_c   1.000
_cell.angle_alpha   90.00
_cell.angle_beta   90.00
_cell.angle_gamma   90.00
#
_symmetry.space_group_name_H-M   'P 1'
#
loop_
_entity.id
_entity.type
_entity.pdbx_description
1 polymer ?
#
loop_
_entity_poly.entity_id
_entity_poly.type
_entity_poly.pdbx_seq_one_letter_code
_entity_poly.pdbx_strand_id
1 'polypeptide(L)'
;MSIFINGLGVANIDTHEYVPGGVRNAYVNAVFNLNQLLTKTPIAASDYDAAVANLQAFANLGKYGVQDPPSSGITYYMNATMAEYISLIVNSLKSANITLPGSGPPPIIPPQDKISRVQQWQSLATFGIADILSQAYLYITSPTTVANVHSLQAMIELDYVKQGNDIISQQLVNLQKALSTTQSILDTLHVIQGISNQISVNSNPTPFVFPPVFDNQIPMNLILAINALDTSHALSTQWNTTFSNCFTNLVPPQTVPAVHDPKNFTPEALAFFNDGLSNYATAVKTFASGSVSQFESVYKMMASAHFTQIFPSATPTAGALDQLNAANASLIAEIANLATQGILPTTTNSLADFLSKVSFDITSHLNASGVTPQSGLIQWILDNQDKKLGTTGSNLSGAIQTNITQSITAAQSLNDTQKLQVQKYLQLFDNFYKSASDVLQKVTQMTESMAQKIAR
;
A
#
# COMPACT_ATOMS: atom_id res chain seq x y z
N MET A 1 33.47 -20.67 38.17
CA MET A 1 33.55 -19.51 37.24
C MET A 1 32.15 -19.30 36.67
N SER A 2 31.82 -18.15 36.06
CA SER A 2 30.51 -17.97 35.41
C SER A 2 30.65 -17.40 34.00
N ILE A 3 29.80 -17.84 33.10
CA ILE A 3 29.72 -17.40 31.71
C ILE A 3 28.29 -16.91 31.46
N PHE A 4 28.13 -15.77 30.81
CA PHE A 4 26.82 -15.30 30.36
C PHE A 4 26.46 -15.97 29.03
N ILE A 5 25.38 -16.76 29.03
CA ILE A 5 24.82 -17.36 27.83
C ILE A 5 23.63 -16.51 27.39
N ASN A 6 23.75 -15.88 26.22
CA ASN A 6 22.72 -14.99 25.71
C ASN A 6 21.39 -15.74 25.59
N GLY A 7 20.40 -15.37 26.41
CA GLY A 7 19.06 -15.97 26.41
C GLY A 7 18.81 -17.05 27.47
N LEU A 8 19.85 -17.56 28.11
CA LEU A 8 19.71 -18.44 29.28
C LEU A 8 20.12 -17.73 30.58
N GLY A 9 20.90 -16.64 30.49
CA GLY A 9 21.40 -15.89 31.63
C GLY A 9 22.80 -16.34 32.06
N VAL A 10 23.14 -16.11 33.33
CA VAL A 10 24.45 -16.49 33.88
C VAL A 10 24.46 -17.99 34.18
N ALA A 11 25.38 -18.72 33.54
CA ALA A 11 25.67 -20.13 33.82
C ALA A 11 26.91 -20.24 34.71
N ASN A 12 26.81 -21.03 35.77
CA ASN A 12 27.95 -21.44 36.57
C ASN A 12 28.70 -22.54 35.82
N ILE A 13 30.03 -22.45 35.81
CA ILE A 13 30.90 -23.45 35.19
C ILE A 13 31.95 -23.95 36.18
N ASP A 14 32.19 -25.25 36.13
CA ASP A 14 33.28 -25.90 36.84
C ASP A 14 34.58 -25.72 36.07
N THR A 15 35.66 -25.41 36.80
CA THR A 15 37.01 -25.28 36.24
C THR A 15 37.71 -26.62 36.05
N HIS A 16 37.12 -27.70 36.56
CA HIS A 16 37.64 -29.04 36.40
C HIS A 16 37.30 -29.57 35.01
N GLU A 17 38.26 -30.20 34.34
CA GLU A 17 38.07 -30.81 33.03
C GLU A 17 37.14 -32.04 33.11
N TYR A 18 37.11 -32.70 34.27
CA TYR A 18 36.22 -33.82 34.54
C TYR A 18 34.79 -33.35 34.83
N VAL A 19 33.84 -33.84 34.04
CA VAL A 19 32.40 -33.61 34.24
C VAL A 19 31.75 -34.89 34.76
N PRO A 20 31.09 -34.85 35.93
CA PRO A 20 30.42 -36.03 36.50
C PRO A 20 29.28 -36.56 35.63
N GLY A 21 28.90 -37.80 35.87
CA GLY A 21 27.91 -38.53 35.09
C GLY A 21 26.55 -37.83 35.06
N GLY A 22 26.11 -37.22 36.16
CA GLY A 22 24.84 -36.51 36.24
C GLY A 22 24.74 -35.31 35.28
N VAL A 23 25.73 -34.41 35.33
CA VAL A 23 25.81 -33.22 34.44
C VAL A 23 25.94 -33.67 32.98
N ARG A 24 26.81 -34.66 32.73
CA ARG A 24 27.05 -35.26 31.41
C ARG A 24 25.76 -35.82 30.80
N ASN A 25 25.01 -36.62 31.54
CA ASN A 25 23.78 -37.24 31.05
C ASN A 25 22.70 -36.19 30.79
N ALA A 26 22.54 -35.20 31.67
CA ALA A 26 21.57 -34.12 31.48
C ALA A 26 21.86 -33.32 30.20
N TYR A 27 23.13 -32.97 29.96
CA TYR A 27 23.55 -32.29 28.73
C TYR A 27 23.29 -33.14 27.49
N VAL A 28 23.77 -34.40 27.48
CA VAL A 28 23.68 -35.29 26.31
C VAL A 28 22.23 -35.55 25.94
N ASN A 29 21.36 -35.77 26.92
CA ASN A 29 19.94 -35.98 26.68
C ASN A 29 19.30 -34.76 26.00
N ALA A 30 19.62 -33.54 26.47
CA ALA A 30 19.08 -32.32 25.88
C ALA A 30 19.58 -32.10 24.43
N VAL A 31 20.88 -32.31 24.18
CA VAL A 31 21.45 -32.25 22.82
C VAL A 31 20.86 -33.31 21.90
N PHE A 32 20.73 -34.54 22.38
CA PHE A 32 20.16 -35.65 21.61
C PHE A 32 18.71 -35.38 21.22
N ASN A 33 17.89 -34.89 22.16
CA ASN A 33 16.49 -34.54 21.88
C ASN A 33 16.39 -33.46 20.80
N LEU A 34 17.24 -32.42 20.86
CA LEU A 34 17.29 -31.40 19.81
C LEU A 34 17.75 -31.97 18.47
N ASN A 35 18.72 -32.89 18.47
CA ASN A 35 19.17 -33.54 17.24
C ASN A 35 18.05 -34.37 16.58
N GLN A 36 17.25 -35.08 17.38
CA GLN A 36 16.07 -35.80 16.87
C GLN A 36 15.02 -34.85 16.28
N LEU A 37 14.88 -33.64 16.84
CA LEU A 37 13.98 -32.63 16.29
C LEU A 37 14.47 -32.09 14.94
N LEU A 38 15.78 -32.03 14.68
CA LEU A 38 16.30 -31.57 13.37
C LEU A 38 15.90 -32.49 12.20
N THR A 39 15.79 -33.80 12.43
CA THR A 39 15.51 -34.78 11.38
C THR A 39 14.05 -35.21 11.32
N LYS A 40 13.23 -34.80 12.30
CA LYS A 40 11.83 -35.21 12.42
C LYS A 40 10.98 -34.68 11.26
N THR A 41 10.20 -35.57 10.66
CA THR A 41 9.13 -35.23 9.70
C THR A 41 7.94 -36.18 9.90
N PRO A 42 6.68 -35.69 9.92
CA PRO A 42 6.24 -34.30 9.89
C PRO A 42 6.50 -33.56 11.23
N ILE A 43 6.58 -32.22 11.16
CA ILE A 43 6.68 -31.34 12.33
C ILE A 43 5.28 -31.02 12.89
N ALA A 44 5.17 -31.02 14.22
CA ALA A 44 3.96 -30.66 14.96
C ALA A 44 4.22 -29.47 15.90
N ALA A 45 3.16 -28.79 16.34
CA ALA A 45 3.27 -27.67 17.28
C ALA A 45 3.93 -28.07 18.63
N SER A 46 3.78 -29.33 19.05
CA SER A 46 4.44 -29.88 20.25
C SER A 46 5.96 -29.94 20.13
N ASP A 47 6.51 -29.94 18.92
CA ASP A 47 7.96 -29.98 18.69
C ASP A 47 8.63 -28.64 19.05
N TYR A 48 7.89 -27.54 18.88
CA TYR A 48 8.30 -26.24 19.41
C TYR A 48 8.39 -26.27 20.94
N ASP A 49 7.37 -26.84 21.59
CA ASP A 49 7.34 -26.95 23.05
C ASP A 49 8.46 -27.86 23.57
N ALA A 50 8.79 -28.93 22.83
CA ALA A 50 9.95 -29.77 23.11
C ALA A 50 11.28 -29.01 22.96
N ALA A 51 11.44 -28.19 21.91
CA ALA A 51 12.64 -27.34 21.74
C ALA A 51 12.79 -26.35 22.90
N VAL A 52 11.70 -25.69 23.32
CA VAL A 52 11.69 -24.77 24.48
C VAL A 52 11.99 -25.52 25.78
N ALA A 53 11.47 -26.72 25.97
CA ALA A 53 11.78 -27.54 27.14
C ALA A 53 13.27 -27.93 27.21
N ASN A 54 13.91 -28.22 26.07
CA ASN A 54 15.36 -28.49 26.03
C ASN A 54 16.18 -27.21 26.32
N LEU A 55 15.75 -26.04 25.83
CA LEU A 55 16.35 -24.76 26.24
C LEU A 55 16.26 -24.55 27.76
N GLN A 56 15.12 -24.90 28.36
CA GLN A 56 14.91 -24.76 29.79
C GLN A 56 15.80 -25.75 30.56
N ALA A 57 15.97 -26.96 30.03
CA ALA A 57 16.91 -27.93 30.59
C ALA A 57 18.35 -27.39 30.60
N PHE A 58 18.80 -26.75 29.52
CA PHE A 58 20.12 -26.10 29.47
C PHE A 58 20.24 -24.93 30.45
N ALA A 59 19.21 -24.07 30.55
CA ALA A 59 19.20 -22.98 31.51
C ALA A 59 19.29 -23.51 32.95
N ASN A 60 18.51 -24.54 33.28
CA ASN A 60 18.52 -25.17 34.58
C ASN A 60 19.87 -25.82 34.88
N LEU A 61 20.46 -26.50 33.90
CA LEU A 61 21.78 -27.14 34.03
C LEU A 61 22.87 -26.10 34.32
N GLY A 62 22.88 -24.98 33.57
CA GLY A 62 23.85 -23.91 33.79
C GLY A 62 23.64 -23.16 35.10
N LYS A 63 22.39 -22.95 35.53
CA LYS A 63 22.08 -22.19 36.75
C LYS A 63 22.25 -23.01 38.02
N TYR A 64 21.73 -24.22 38.02
CA TYR A 64 21.57 -25.05 39.22
C TYR A 64 22.53 -26.24 39.28
N GLY A 65 23.21 -26.59 38.19
CA GLY A 65 24.06 -27.77 38.13
C GLY A 65 23.28 -29.07 38.37
N VAL A 66 24.00 -30.13 38.70
CA VAL A 66 23.45 -31.44 39.09
C VAL A 66 24.18 -31.95 40.32
N GLN A 67 23.46 -32.48 41.31
CA GLN A 67 24.07 -33.17 42.44
C GLN A 67 24.49 -34.59 42.05
N ASP A 68 25.76 -34.95 42.25
CA ASP A 68 26.30 -36.25 41.85
C ASP A 68 27.30 -36.83 42.89
N PRO A 69 27.07 -38.01 43.49
CA PRO A 69 25.79 -38.72 43.52
C PRO A 69 24.72 -37.87 44.25
N PRO A 70 23.41 -38.09 44.03
CA PRO A 70 22.35 -37.27 44.64
C PRO A 70 22.41 -37.16 46.16
N SER A 71 23.05 -38.12 46.83
CA SER A 71 23.23 -38.16 48.29
C SER A 71 24.42 -37.37 48.81
N SER A 72 25.35 -36.91 47.95
CA SER A 72 26.57 -36.22 48.39
C SER A 72 26.31 -34.76 48.80
N GLY A 73 25.23 -34.16 48.32
CA GLY A 73 24.98 -32.72 48.44
C GLY A 73 25.95 -31.85 47.64
N ILE A 74 26.91 -32.45 46.90
CA ILE A 74 27.87 -31.74 46.06
C ILE A 74 27.22 -31.51 44.71
N THR A 75 27.03 -30.23 44.37
CA THR A 75 26.55 -29.80 43.06
C THR A 75 27.72 -29.60 42.12
N TYR A 76 27.63 -30.20 40.94
CA TYR A 76 28.56 -30.02 39.85
C TYR A 76 27.92 -29.26 38.72
N TYR A 77 28.75 -28.53 37.99
CA TYR A 77 28.35 -27.67 36.89
C TYR A 77 28.97 -28.16 35.59
N MET A 78 28.43 -27.64 34.50
CA MET A 78 28.99 -27.81 33.17
C MET A 78 30.37 -27.17 33.05
N ASN A 79 31.23 -27.71 32.18
CA ASN A 79 32.51 -27.09 31.87
C ASN A 79 32.35 -25.95 30.83
N ALA A 80 33.43 -25.20 30.56
CA ALA A 80 33.41 -24.07 29.63
C ALA A 80 33.00 -24.48 28.20
N THR A 81 33.52 -25.59 27.69
CA THR A 81 33.21 -26.08 26.33
C THR A 81 31.74 -26.47 26.17
N MET A 82 31.14 -27.08 27.20
CA MET A 82 29.69 -27.34 27.20
C MET A 82 28.89 -26.03 27.16
N ALA A 83 29.35 -24.98 27.85
CA ALA A 83 28.72 -23.66 27.84
C ALA A 83 28.79 -22.99 26.48
N GLU A 84 29.92 -23.12 25.79
CA GLU A 84 30.10 -22.60 24.43
C GLU A 84 29.14 -23.28 23.45
N TYR A 85 29.08 -24.61 23.43
CA TYR A 85 28.14 -25.33 22.56
C TYR A 85 26.68 -25.02 22.87
N ILE A 86 26.31 -24.90 24.14
CA ILE A 86 24.95 -24.47 24.51
C ILE A 86 24.68 -23.06 23.99
N SER A 87 25.63 -22.13 24.10
CA SER A 87 25.49 -20.78 23.56
C SER A 87 25.20 -20.81 22.05
N LEU A 88 25.91 -21.64 21.29
CA LEU A 88 25.68 -21.82 19.85
C LEU A 88 24.28 -22.39 19.56
N ILE A 89 23.89 -23.45 20.26
CA ILE A 89 22.57 -24.08 20.10
C ILE A 89 21.46 -23.07 20.40
N VAL A 90 21.58 -22.32 21.50
CA VAL A 90 20.62 -21.27 21.90
C VAL A 90 20.53 -20.17 20.86
N ASN A 91 21.67 -19.70 20.35
CA ASN A 91 21.70 -18.67 19.32
C ASN A 91 21.05 -19.14 18.01
N SER A 92 21.17 -20.42 17.68
CA SER A 92 20.55 -21.03 16.51
C SER A 92 19.03 -21.15 16.63
N LEU A 93 18.53 -21.52 17.82
CA LEU A 93 17.10 -21.57 18.13
C LEU A 93 16.50 -20.15 18.13
N LYS A 94 17.25 -19.17 18.67
CA LYS A 94 16.87 -17.76 18.64
C LYS A 94 16.71 -17.18 17.24
N SER A 95 17.56 -17.55 16.28
CA SER A 95 17.39 -17.10 14.87
C SER A 95 16.08 -17.60 14.27
N ALA A 96 15.59 -18.74 14.72
CA ALA A 96 14.26 -19.24 14.35
C ALA A 96 13.14 -18.72 15.26
N ASN A 97 13.43 -17.70 16.07
CA ASN A 97 12.51 -17.11 17.04
C ASN A 97 11.97 -18.14 18.07
N ILE A 98 12.79 -19.15 18.41
CA ILE A 98 12.54 -20.11 19.49
C ILE A 98 13.36 -19.64 20.69
N THR A 99 12.68 -19.09 21.69
CA THR A 99 13.31 -18.49 22.86
C THR A 99 12.68 -19.03 24.14
N LEU A 100 13.41 -18.94 25.26
CA LEU A 100 12.81 -19.18 26.56
C LEU A 100 11.72 -18.14 26.83
N PRO A 101 10.56 -18.53 27.37
CA PRO A 101 9.62 -17.58 27.92
C PRO A 101 10.35 -16.78 29.01
N GLY A 102 10.23 -15.45 28.98
CA GLY A 102 10.80 -14.59 30.02
C GLY A 102 10.16 -14.86 31.39
N SER A 103 10.43 -14.01 32.38
CA SER A 103 9.81 -14.10 33.71
C SER A 103 8.29 -13.83 33.73
N GLY A 104 7.68 -13.55 32.57
CA GLY A 104 6.24 -13.36 32.41
C GLY A 104 5.51 -14.62 31.93
N PRO A 105 4.16 -14.58 31.86
CA PRO A 105 3.39 -15.65 31.25
C PRO A 105 3.87 -15.89 29.81
N PRO A 106 4.01 -17.16 29.37
CA PRO A 106 4.46 -17.47 28.01
C PRO A 106 3.56 -16.78 26.99
N PRO A 107 4.10 -16.13 25.96
CA PRO A 107 3.29 -15.57 24.89
C PRO A 107 2.46 -16.69 24.24
N ILE A 108 1.19 -16.40 23.97
CA ILE A 108 0.32 -17.34 23.25
C ILE A 108 0.73 -17.28 21.78
N ILE A 109 1.44 -18.32 21.33
CA ILE A 109 1.87 -18.48 19.93
C ILE A 109 0.89 -19.43 19.23
N PRO A 110 0.28 -19.02 18.10
CA PRO A 110 -0.59 -19.88 17.30
C PRO A 110 0.12 -21.19 16.89
N PRO A 111 -0.60 -22.33 16.80
CA PRO A 111 0.01 -23.61 16.43
C PRO A 111 0.77 -23.60 15.09
N GLN A 112 0.26 -22.88 14.09
CA GLN A 112 0.93 -22.76 12.78
C GLN A 112 2.26 -22.00 12.88
N ASP A 113 2.32 -20.93 13.67
CA ASP A 113 3.55 -20.18 13.88
C ASP A 113 4.61 -21.03 14.61
N LYS A 114 4.20 -21.88 15.54
CA LYS A 114 5.10 -22.84 16.20
C LYS A 114 5.74 -23.80 15.20
N ILE A 115 4.94 -24.35 14.28
CA ILE A 115 5.42 -25.25 13.22
C ILE A 115 6.41 -24.52 12.31
N SER A 116 6.03 -23.32 11.82
CA SER A 116 6.88 -22.51 10.94
C SER A 116 8.24 -22.18 11.57
N ARG A 117 8.27 -21.87 12.87
CA ARG A 117 9.53 -21.60 13.60
C ARG A 117 10.43 -22.84 13.69
N VAL A 118 9.86 -24.02 13.97
CA VAL A 118 10.64 -25.26 14.00
C VAL A 118 11.14 -25.63 12.60
N GLN A 119 10.33 -25.46 11.56
CA GLN A 119 10.76 -25.66 10.18
C GLN A 119 11.88 -24.69 9.78
N GLN A 120 11.79 -23.42 10.20
CA GLN A 120 12.85 -22.44 10.00
C GLN A 120 14.14 -22.91 10.69
N TRP A 121 14.06 -23.41 11.93
CA TRP A 121 15.23 -23.96 12.63
C TRP A 121 15.81 -25.20 11.93
N GLN A 122 14.95 -26.13 11.47
CA GLN A 122 15.38 -27.30 10.68
C GLN A 122 16.09 -26.89 9.39
N SER A 123 15.63 -25.83 8.71
CA SER A 123 16.29 -25.32 7.50
C SER A 123 17.71 -24.83 7.76
N LEU A 124 18.03 -24.48 9.01
CA LEU A 124 19.37 -24.08 9.42
C LEU A 124 20.30 -25.30 9.65
N ALA A 125 19.79 -26.54 9.63
CA ALA A 125 20.59 -27.75 9.80
C ALA A 125 21.71 -27.86 8.77
N THR A 126 21.43 -27.47 7.51
CA THR A 126 22.41 -27.47 6.41
C THR A 126 23.48 -26.38 6.54
N PHE A 127 23.32 -25.46 7.49
CA PHE A 127 24.25 -24.37 7.78
C PHE A 127 25.07 -24.62 9.04
N GLY A 128 25.35 -25.90 9.34
CA GLY A 128 26.27 -26.29 10.42
C GLY A 128 25.63 -26.51 11.79
N ILE A 129 24.31 -26.30 11.98
CA ILE A 129 23.66 -26.67 13.27
C ILE A 129 23.71 -28.17 13.50
N ALA A 130 23.50 -28.98 12.44
CA ALA A 130 23.61 -30.43 12.55
C ALA A 130 25.02 -30.84 13.02
N ASP A 131 26.05 -30.16 12.50
CA ASP A 131 27.43 -30.38 12.92
C ASP A 131 27.65 -29.94 14.37
N ILE A 132 27.12 -28.78 14.80
CA ILE A 132 27.22 -28.34 16.19
C ILE A 132 26.58 -29.34 17.16
N LEU A 133 25.38 -29.83 16.87
CA LEU A 133 24.71 -30.80 17.74
C LEU A 133 25.47 -32.13 17.76
N SER A 134 25.98 -32.57 16.61
CA SER A 134 26.82 -33.76 16.50
C SER A 134 28.12 -33.60 17.30
N GLN A 135 28.82 -32.47 17.18
CA GLN A 135 30.06 -32.18 17.91
C GLN A 135 29.82 -32.02 19.41
N ALA A 136 28.73 -31.35 19.82
CA ALA A 136 28.31 -31.25 21.22
C ALA A 136 28.05 -32.64 21.82
N TYR A 137 27.41 -33.53 21.06
CA TYR A 137 27.16 -34.91 21.48
C TYR A 137 28.46 -35.75 21.53
N LEU A 138 29.32 -35.63 20.52
CA LEU A 138 30.58 -36.39 20.39
C LEU A 138 31.63 -35.96 21.42
N TYR A 139 31.75 -34.66 21.71
CA TYR A 139 32.65 -34.13 22.74
C TYR A 139 32.45 -34.84 24.08
N ILE A 140 31.19 -35.14 24.40
CA ILE A 140 30.86 -35.80 25.66
C ILE A 140 30.91 -37.33 25.54
N THR A 141 30.49 -37.92 24.43
CA THR A 141 30.40 -39.38 24.30
C THR A 141 31.72 -40.05 23.94
N SER A 142 32.65 -39.33 23.30
CA SER A 142 33.97 -39.81 22.90
C SER A 142 35.07 -38.74 23.09
N PRO A 143 35.48 -38.45 24.34
CA PRO A 143 36.39 -37.34 24.66
C PRO A 143 37.82 -37.50 24.10
N THR A 144 38.21 -38.69 23.60
CA THR A 144 39.58 -38.97 23.12
C THR A 144 39.85 -38.60 21.66
N THR A 145 38.86 -38.11 20.90
CA THR A 145 38.97 -37.97 19.42
C THR A 145 38.62 -36.60 18.86
N VAL A 146 38.17 -35.64 19.65
CA VAL A 146 37.58 -34.39 19.12
C VAL A 146 38.13 -33.16 19.85
N ALA A 147 39.41 -32.85 19.64
CA ALA A 147 40.02 -31.64 20.18
C ALA A 147 39.97 -30.49 19.16
N ASN A 148 39.04 -29.57 19.39
CA ASN A 148 39.22 -28.11 19.37
C ASN A 148 39.31 -27.30 18.06
N VAL A 149 39.39 -27.88 16.86
CA VAL A 149 39.57 -27.02 15.65
C VAL A 149 38.26 -26.66 14.93
N HIS A 150 37.22 -27.50 15.02
CA HIS A 150 35.96 -27.25 14.30
C HIS A 150 34.97 -26.32 15.01
N SER A 151 35.05 -26.14 16.33
CA SER A 151 34.04 -25.34 17.07
C SER A 151 34.19 -23.84 16.83
N LEU A 152 35.42 -23.32 16.78
CA LEU A 152 35.69 -21.90 16.56
C LEU A 152 35.47 -21.50 15.11
N GLN A 153 35.83 -22.40 14.18
CA GLN A 153 35.48 -22.30 12.76
C GLN A 153 33.95 -22.30 12.61
N ALA A 154 33.24 -23.34 13.04
CA ALA A 154 31.78 -23.41 12.94
C ALA A 154 31.07 -22.23 13.63
N MET A 155 31.62 -21.69 14.72
CA MET A 155 31.08 -20.53 15.41
C MET A 155 31.21 -19.23 14.60
N ILE A 156 32.38 -18.96 14.01
CA ILE A 156 32.58 -17.79 13.14
C ILE A 156 31.68 -17.93 11.90
N GLU A 157 31.58 -19.13 11.35
CA GLU A 157 30.80 -19.43 10.16
C GLU A 157 29.30 -19.23 10.41
N LEU A 158 28.76 -19.77 11.52
CA LEU A 158 27.35 -19.60 11.85
C LEU A 158 26.99 -18.17 12.23
N ASP A 159 27.82 -17.48 13.02
CA ASP A 159 27.49 -16.11 13.44
C ASP A 159 27.59 -15.14 12.27
N TYR A 160 28.60 -15.29 11.40
CA TYR A 160 28.74 -14.47 10.19
C TYR A 160 27.60 -14.72 9.19
N VAL A 161 27.30 -15.99 8.88
CA VAL A 161 26.20 -16.35 7.96
C VAL A 161 24.85 -15.92 8.52
N LYS A 162 24.63 -16.10 9.83
CA LYS A 162 23.40 -15.65 10.49
C LYS A 162 23.22 -14.14 10.42
N GLN A 163 24.22 -13.37 10.84
CA GLN A 163 24.10 -11.90 10.83
C GLN A 163 23.88 -11.38 9.41
N GLY A 164 24.56 -11.94 8.42
CA GLY A 164 24.31 -11.61 7.01
C GLY A 164 22.88 -11.94 6.56
N ASN A 165 22.40 -13.14 6.89
CA ASN A 165 21.03 -13.57 6.57
C ASN A 165 19.96 -12.73 7.27
N ASP A 166 20.13 -12.40 8.55
CA ASP A 166 19.20 -11.58 9.32
C ASP A 166 19.09 -10.17 8.72
N ILE A 167 20.23 -9.55 8.39
CA ILE A 167 20.27 -8.23 7.75
C ILE A 167 19.58 -8.27 6.37
N ILE A 168 19.93 -9.24 5.52
CA ILE A 168 19.37 -9.30 4.16
C ILE A 168 17.87 -9.62 4.20
N SER A 169 17.45 -10.56 5.05
CA SER A 169 16.04 -10.93 5.23
C SER A 169 15.21 -9.73 5.66
N GLN A 170 15.68 -8.97 6.66
CA GLN A 170 14.98 -7.77 7.12
C GLN A 170 14.82 -6.73 6.01
N GLN A 171 15.83 -6.55 5.15
CA GLN A 171 15.73 -5.63 4.01
C GLN A 171 14.75 -6.13 2.94
N LEU A 172 14.74 -7.44 2.63
CA LEU A 172 13.78 -8.03 1.69
C LEU A 172 12.33 -7.91 2.18
N VAL A 173 12.08 -8.11 3.47
CA VAL A 173 10.74 -7.91 4.09
C VAL A 173 10.30 -6.44 3.96
N ASN A 174 11.21 -5.50 4.23
CA ASN A 174 10.91 -4.07 4.09
C ASN A 174 10.58 -3.70 2.64
N LEU A 175 11.35 -4.23 1.68
CA LEU A 175 11.10 -4.01 0.24
C LEU A 175 9.80 -4.65 -0.23
N GLN A 176 9.46 -5.85 0.24
CA GLN A 176 8.19 -6.48 -0.06
C GLN A 176 7.01 -5.64 0.44
N LYS A 177 7.09 -5.13 1.67
CA LYS A 177 6.08 -4.21 2.22
C LYS A 177 5.95 -2.94 1.38
N ALA A 178 7.08 -2.38 0.95
CA ALA A 178 7.10 -1.19 0.10
C ALA A 178 6.46 -1.44 -1.27
N LEU A 179 6.82 -2.54 -1.94
CA LEU A 179 6.23 -2.95 -3.23
C LEU A 179 4.72 -3.20 -3.11
N SER A 180 4.28 -3.88 -2.05
CA SER A 180 2.86 -4.13 -1.80
C SER A 180 2.09 -2.83 -1.61
N THR A 181 2.67 -1.85 -0.91
CA THR A 181 2.06 -0.53 -0.71
C THR A 181 1.92 0.20 -2.05
N THR A 182 2.99 0.21 -2.86
CA THR A 182 2.98 0.88 -4.17
C THR A 182 2.03 0.21 -5.16
N GLN A 183 1.91 -1.12 -5.13
CA GLN A 183 0.93 -1.82 -5.97
C GLN A 183 -0.51 -1.48 -5.57
N SER A 184 -0.81 -1.46 -4.27
CA SER A 184 -2.12 -1.04 -3.75
C SER A 184 -2.48 0.36 -4.22
N ILE A 185 -1.52 1.30 -4.17
CA ILE A 185 -1.69 2.67 -4.68
C ILE A 185 -2.04 2.67 -6.17
N LEU A 186 -1.34 1.90 -7.00
CA LEU A 186 -1.64 1.82 -8.42
C LEU A 186 -3.04 1.27 -8.67
N ASP A 187 -3.43 0.22 -7.96
CA ASP A 187 -4.75 -0.40 -8.09
C ASP A 187 -5.85 0.61 -7.68
N THR A 188 -5.66 1.33 -6.57
CA THR A 188 -6.56 2.40 -6.09
C THR A 188 -6.67 3.54 -7.11
N LEU A 189 -5.55 4.01 -7.66
CA LEU A 189 -5.52 5.06 -8.69
C LEU A 189 -6.19 4.62 -9.99
N HIS A 190 -6.07 3.34 -10.38
CA HIS A 190 -6.77 2.81 -11.54
C HIS A 190 -8.29 2.77 -11.35
N VAL A 191 -8.78 2.45 -10.13
CA VAL A 191 -10.20 2.56 -9.81
C VAL A 191 -10.66 4.02 -9.92
N ILE A 192 -9.92 4.95 -9.32
CA ILE A 192 -10.23 6.40 -9.39
C ILE A 192 -10.27 6.89 -10.84
N GLN A 193 -9.27 6.53 -11.65
CA GLN A 193 -9.22 6.87 -13.09
C GLN A 193 -10.37 6.23 -13.87
N GLY A 194 -10.76 5.00 -13.51
CA GLY A 194 -11.91 4.32 -14.12
C GLY A 194 -13.21 5.07 -13.86
N ILE A 195 -13.40 5.60 -12.65
CA ILE A 195 -14.57 6.42 -12.28
C ILE A 195 -14.50 7.79 -12.95
N SER A 196 -13.33 8.44 -12.98
CA SER A 196 -13.15 9.75 -13.60
C SER A 196 -13.39 9.75 -15.12
N ASN A 197 -13.28 8.58 -15.75
CA ASN A 197 -13.54 8.36 -17.17
C ASN A 197 -15.01 8.01 -17.48
N GLN A 198 -15.93 7.97 -16.50
CA GLN A 198 -17.35 7.66 -16.72
C GLN A 198 -18.13 8.84 -17.34
N ILE A 199 -17.76 9.21 -18.56
CA ILE A 199 -18.46 10.23 -19.36
C ILE A 199 -19.27 9.56 -20.45
N SER A 200 -20.53 9.94 -20.54
CA SER A 200 -21.35 9.64 -21.71
C SER A 200 -21.46 10.88 -22.57
N VAL A 201 -21.07 10.76 -23.83
CA VAL A 201 -21.53 11.67 -24.87
C VAL A 201 -22.97 11.29 -25.18
N ASN A 202 -23.92 12.20 -24.96
CA ASN A 202 -25.32 11.94 -25.28
C ASN A 202 -25.43 11.73 -26.80
N SER A 203 -25.56 10.47 -27.22
CA SER A 203 -25.49 10.04 -28.63
C SER A 203 -26.71 10.45 -29.43
N ASN A 204 -27.75 10.93 -28.75
CA ASN A 204 -28.93 11.55 -29.32
C ASN A 204 -28.97 13.01 -28.87
N PRO A 205 -28.14 13.90 -29.45
CA PRO A 205 -28.38 15.32 -29.29
C PRO A 205 -29.78 15.56 -29.87
N THR A 206 -30.77 15.79 -29.01
CA THR A 206 -32.07 16.29 -29.49
C THR A 206 -31.74 17.47 -30.39
N PRO A 207 -32.09 17.42 -31.69
CA PRO A 207 -31.80 18.53 -32.59
C PRO A 207 -32.36 19.78 -31.93
N PHE A 208 -31.52 20.77 -31.68
CA PHE A 208 -32.01 22.06 -31.28
C PHE A 208 -32.80 22.59 -32.48
N VAL A 209 -34.13 22.49 -32.42
CA VAL A 209 -35.02 23.00 -33.47
C VAL A 209 -35.06 24.50 -33.28
N PHE A 210 -34.47 25.25 -34.22
CA PHE A 210 -34.64 26.70 -34.27
C PHE A 210 -35.60 27.07 -35.41
N PRO A 211 -36.57 27.96 -35.17
CA PRO A 211 -36.91 28.55 -33.87
C PRO A 211 -37.43 27.48 -32.89
N PRO A 212 -37.16 27.62 -31.57
CA PRO A 212 -37.75 26.74 -30.57
C PRO A 212 -39.27 26.77 -30.75
N VAL A 213 -39.86 25.58 -30.88
CA VAL A 213 -41.31 25.45 -31.09
C VAL A 213 -42.04 25.47 -29.74
N PHE A 214 -41.31 25.23 -28.64
CA PHE A 214 -41.81 25.19 -27.27
C PHE A 214 -40.82 25.82 -26.27
N ASP A 215 -41.33 26.46 -25.22
CA ASP A 215 -40.56 27.20 -24.19
C ASP A 215 -39.57 26.33 -23.41
N ASN A 216 -39.82 25.02 -23.31
CA ASN A 216 -38.97 24.06 -22.62
C ASN A 216 -37.75 23.58 -23.45
N GLN A 217 -37.63 24.05 -24.69
CA GLN A 217 -36.51 23.70 -25.59
C GLN A 217 -35.32 24.67 -25.49
N ILE A 218 -35.46 25.77 -24.74
CA ILE A 218 -34.36 26.70 -24.47
C ILE A 218 -33.69 26.29 -23.15
N PRO A 219 -32.42 25.85 -23.18
CA PRO A 219 -31.69 25.49 -21.98
C PRO A 219 -31.65 26.66 -20.97
N MET A 220 -32.01 26.41 -19.71
CA MET A 220 -32.07 27.44 -18.65
C MET A 220 -30.74 28.21 -18.48
N ASN A 221 -29.61 27.56 -18.71
CA ASN A 221 -28.29 28.20 -18.70
C ASN A 221 -28.12 29.25 -19.81
N LEU A 222 -28.77 29.08 -20.97
CA LEU A 222 -28.80 30.06 -22.05
C LEU A 222 -29.65 31.28 -21.66
N ILE A 223 -30.79 31.06 -21.00
CA ILE A 223 -31.66 32.11 -20.47
C ILE A 223 -30.90 32.96 -19.43
N LEU A 224 -30.18 32.29 -18.52
CA LEU A 224 -29.36 32.95 -17.52
C LEU A 224 -28.19 33.74 -18.14
N ALA A 225 -27.57 33.23 -19.20
CA ALA A 225 -26.50 33.93 -19.92
C ALA A 225 -27.02 35.20 -20.64
N ILE A 226 -28.20 35.12 -21.27
CA ILE A 226 -28.87 36.27 -21.91
C ILE A 226 -29.21 37.34 -20.87
N ASN A 227 -29.77 36.94 -19.72
CA ASN A 227 -30.10 37.87 -18.63
C ASN A 227 -28.85 38.52 -18.00
N ALA A 228 -27.71 37.82 -17.98
CA ALA A 228 -26.47 38.39 -17.46
C ALA A 228 -25.92 39.52 -18.36
N LEU A 229 -26.16 39.47 -19.67
CA LEU A 229 -25.78 40.56 -20.60
C LEU A 229 -26.67 41.80 -20.45
N ASP A 230 -27.94 41.61 -20.06
CA ASP A 230 -28.95 42.66 -19.88
C ASP A 230 -28.60 43.65 -18.74
N THR A 231 -27.86 43.21 -17.72
CA THR A 231 -27.47 44.09 -16.59
C THR A 231 -26.44 45.16 -16.95
N SER A 232 -25.84 45.12 -18.15
CA SER A 232 -24.71 45.99 -18.50
C SER A 232 -25.07 47.25 -19.28
N HIS A 233 -26.30 47.41 -19.81
CA HIS A 233 -26.62 48.51 -20.71
C HIS A 233 -28.05 49.08 -20.54
N ALA A 234 -28.16 50.41 -20.71
CA ALA A 234 -29.38 51.23 -20.56
C ALA A 234 -30.55 50.94 -21.55
N LEU A 235 -30.49 49.82 -22.28
CA LEU A 235 -31.56 49.34 -23.16
C LEU A 235 -32.49 48.33 -22.47
N SER A 236 -32.21 47.97 -21.21
CA SER A 236 -32.96 46.98 -20.42
C SER A 236 -34.43 47.32 -20.24
N THR A 237 -34.82 48.60 -20.29
CA THR A 237 -36.23 49.00 -20.14
C THR A 237 -37.05 48.62 -21.37
N GLN A 238 -36.50 48.77 -22.59
CA GLN A 238 -37.23 48.47 -23.82
C GLN A 238 -37.24 46.96 -24.12
N TRP A 239 -36.14 46.27 -23.78
CA TRP A 239 -36.06 44.81 -23.85
C TRP A 239 -36.99 44.15 -22.80
N ASN A 240 -36.93 44.53 -21.52
CA ASN A 240 -37.82 43.96 -20.51
C ASN A 240 -39.29 44.23 -20.80
N THR A 241 -39.66 45.41 -21.31
CA THR A 241 -41.06 45.71 -21.62
C THR A 241 -41.54 44.90 -22.82
N THR A 242 -40.75 44.78 -23.89
CA THR A 242 -41.16 44.04 -25.10
C THR A 242 -41.11 42.52 -24.87
N PHE A 243 -40.10 42.03 -24.16
CA PHE A 243 -39.91 40.62 -23.85
C PHE A 243 -40.89 40.14 -22.76
N SER A 244 -41.08 40.91 -21.67
CA SER A 244 -42.10 40.57 -20.65
C SER A 244 -43.52 40.68 -21.20
N ASN A 245 -43.82 41.62 -22.09
CA ASN A 245 -45.16 41.70 -22.72
C ASN A 245 -45.40 40.55 -23.71
N CYS A 246 -44.35 39.99 -24.33
CA CYS A 246 -44.50 38.75 -25.09
C CYS A 246 -44.76 37.55 -24.15
N PHE A 247 -44.04 37.46 -23.03
CA PHE A 247 -44.16 36.33 -22.09
C PHE A 247 -45.42 36.33 -21.22
N THR A 248 -45.87 37.49 -20.75
CA THR A 248 -47.09 37.59 -19.93
C THR A 248 -48.37 37.33 -20.73
N ASN A 249 -48.36 37.56 -22.05
CA ASN A 249 -49.46 37.19 -22.93
C ASN A 249 -49.41 35.72 -23.40
N LEU A 250 -48.31 34.99 -23.15
CA LEU A 250 -48.16 33.55 -23.45
C LEU A 250 -48.79 32.63 -22.40
N VAL A 251 -49.19 33.15 -21.23
CA VAL A 251 -49.85 32.37 -20.18
C VAL A 251 -51.24 32.95 -19.91
N PRO A 252 -52.31 32.50 -20.60
CA PRO A 252 -53.63 32.59 -20.00
C PRO A 252 -53.61 31.72 -18.72
N PRO A 253 -54.22 32.16 -17.61
CA PRO A 253 -54.35 31.34 -16.43
C PRO A 253 -55.05 30.03 -16.80
N GLN A 254 -54.36 28.92 -16.50
CA GLN A 254 -54.64 27.58 -16.98
C GLN A 254 -56.09 27.12 -16.76
N THR A 255 -56.71 26.56 -17.81
CA THR A 255 -57.71 25.45 -17.71
C THR A 255 -57.87 24.69 -19.03
N VAL A 256 -56.80 24.36 -19.77
CA VAL A 256 -56.93 23.44 -20.93
C VAL A 256 -55.93 22.29 -20.82
N PRO A 257 -56.39 21.02 -20.83
CA PRO A 257 -55.51 19.87 -20.69
C PRO A 257 -54.63 19.67 -21.93
N ALA A 258 -53.39 19.26 -21.66
CA ALA A 258 -52.33 19.08 -22.62
C ALA A 258 -52.62 17.98 -23.65
N VAL A 259 -53.10 18.35 -24.84
CA VAL A 259 -52.82 17.64 -26.10
C VAL A 259 -52.84 18.68 -27.23
N HIS A 260 -51.70 19.24 -27.60
CA HIS A 260 -51.57 19.97 -28.87
C HIS A 260 -50.78 19.13 -29.87
N ASP A 261 -51.53 18.54 -30.81
CA ASP A 261 -51.03 18.02 -32.08
C ASP A 261 -50.46 19.20 -32.90
N PRO A 262 -49.19 19.16 -33.35
CA PRO A 262 -48.52 20.25 -34.05
C PRO A 262 -49.14 20.64 -35.41
N LYS A 263 -50.20 19.95 -35.87
CA LYS A 263 -50.86 20.24 -37.15
C LYS A 263 -51.97 21.29 -37.08
N ASN A 264 -52.39 21.73 -35.89
CA ASN A 264 -53.54 22.63 -35.72
C ASN A 264 -53.19 23.92 -34.95
N PHE A 265 -52.17 24.65 -35.39
CA PHE A 265 -52.08 26.05 -34.98
C PHE A 265 -53.23 26.83 -35.61
N THR A 266 -53.97 27.62 -34.81
CA THR A 266 -54.92 28.56 -35.39
C THR A 266 -54.14 29.59 -36.21
N PRO A 267 -54.73 30.17 -37.28
CA PRO A 267 -54.09 31.20 -38.08
C PRO A 267 -53.52 32.36 -37.24
N GLU A 268 -54.15 32.68 -36.10
CA GLU A 268 -53.67 33.71 -35.18
C GLU A 268 -52.38 33.29 -34.44
N ALA A 269 -52.24 32.04 -34.02
CA ALA A 269 -51.02 31.55 -33.37
C ALA A 269 -49.84 31.49 -34.36
N LEU A 270 -50.11 31.15 -35.62
CA LEU A 270 -49.10 31.14 -36.68
C LEU A 270 -48.70 32.58 -37.08
N ALA A 271 -49.64 33.52 -37.14
CA ALA A 271 -49.36 34.93 -37.36
C ALA A 271 -48.55 35.53 -36.20
N PHE A 272 -48.87 35.18 -34.95
CA PHE A 272 -48.13 35.61 -33.77
C PHE A 272 -46.70 35.05 -33.72
N PHE A 273 -46.49 33.78 -34.11
CA PHE A 273 -45.15 33.20 -34.25
C PHE A 273 -44.34 33.90 -35.35
N ASN A 274 -44.96 34.19 -36.50
CA ASN A 274 -44.32 34.90 -37.59
C ASN A 274 -43.99 36.36 -37.23
N ASP A 275 -44.84 37.04 -36.46
CA ASP A 275 -44.58 38.38 -35.94
C ASP A 275 -43.50 38.36 -34.85
N GLY A 276 -43.47 37.34 -33.99
CA GLY A 276 -42.39 37.13 -33.01
C GLY A 276 -41.04 36.95 -33.70
N LEU A 277 -40.97 36.08 -34.71
CA LEU A 277 -39.77 35.88 -35.55
C LEU A 277 -39.37 37.13 -36.32
N SER A 278 -40.33 37.88 -36.86
CA SER A 278 -40.11 39.15 -37.56
C SER A 278 -39.57 40.23 -36.62
N ASN A 279 -40.10 40.32 -35.40
CA ASN A 279 -39.63 41.25 -34.36
C ASN A 279 -38.25 40.84 -33.84
N TYR A 280 -37.96 39.55 -33.72
CA TYR A 280 -36.63 39.02 -33.40
C TYR A 280 -35.62 39.32 -34.50
N ALA A 281 -35.97 39.07 -35.77
CA ALA A 281 -35.13 39.39 -36.92
C ALA A 281 -34.88 40.89 -37.02
N THR A 282 -35.89 41.71 -36.69
CA THR A 282 -35.76 43.17 -36.65
C THR A 282 -34.85 43.61 -35.50
N ALA A 283 -34.97 43.03 -34.30
CA ALA A 283 -34.06 43.30 -33.19
C ALA A 283 -32.62 42.92 -33.54
N VAL A 284 -32.37 41.74 -34.11
CA VAL A 284 -31.05 41.32 -34.58
C VAL A 284 -30.51 42.26 -35.66
N LYS A 285 -31.36 42.72 -36.59
CA LYS A 285 -31.01 43.70 -37.63
C LYS A 285 -30.68 45.09 -37.04
N THR A 286 -31.42 45.53 -36.03
CA THR A 286 -31.16 46.78 -35.30
C THR A 286 -29.86 46.69 -34.51
N PHE A 287 -29.58 45.56 -33.84
CA PHE A 287 -28.30 45.27 -33.19
C PHE A 287 -27.14 45.18 -34.20
N ALA A 288 -27.37 44.59 -35.37
CA ALA A 288 -26.40 44.51 -36.47
C ALA A 288 -26.00 45.87 -37.03
N SER A 289 -26.92 46.85 -36.97
CA SER A 289 -26.71 48.20 -37.48
C SER A 289 -25.99 49.16 -36.52
N GLY A 290 -25.85 48.81 -35.23
CA GLY A 290 -25.32 49.72 -34.20
C GLY A 290 -23.81 49.57 -33.91
N SER A 291 -23.26 48.36 -34.00
CA SER A 291 -21.83 48.09 -33.83
C SER A 291 -21.48 46.69 -34.32
N VAL A 292 -20.45 46.57 -35.16
CA VAL A 292 -19.92 45.27 -35.64
C VAL A 292 -19.50 44.38 -34.46
N SER A 293 -18.98 44.94 -33.37
CA SER A 293 -18.57 44.14 -32.19
C SER A 293 -19.76 43.58 -31.41
N GLN A 294 -20.89 44.29 -31.40
CA GLN A 294 -22.13 43.83 -30.76
C GLN A 294 -22.80 42.76 -31.60
N PHE A 295 -22.85 42.96 -32.93
CA PHE A 295 -23.28 41.92 -33.86
C PHE A 295 -22.44 40.66 -33.72
N GLU A 296 -21.12 40.78 -33.70
CA GLU A 296 -20.21 39.66 -33.55
C GLU A 296 -20.40 38.94 -32.21
N SER A 297 -20.67 39.67 -31.12
CA SER A 297 -20.93 39.09 -29.79
C SER A 297 -22.24 38.31 -29.74
N VAL A 298 -23.33 38.90 -30.26
CA VAL A 298 -24.65 38.23 -30.32
C VAL A 298 -24.61 37.07 -31.31
N TYR A 299 -23.98 37.24 -32.47
CA TYR A 299 -23.81 36.20 -33.47
C TYR A 299 -22.95 35.05 -32.94
N LYS A 300 -21.82 35.29 -32.24
CA LYS A 300 -21.02 34.23 -31.61
C LYS A 300 -21.81 33.45 -30.56
N MET A 301 -22.70 34.10 -29.83
CA MET A 301 -23.56 33.47 -28.83
C MET A 301 -24.62 32.57 -29.46
N MET A 302 -25.28 33.08 -30.51
CA MET A 302 -26.29 32.33 -31.26
C MET A 302 -25.66 31.21 -32.10
N ALA A 303 -24.50 31.48 -32.72
CA ALA A 303 -23.72 30.50 -33.47
C ALA A 303 -23.14 29.41 -32.56
N SER A 304 -22.69 29.76 -31.34
CA SER A 304 -22.21 28.77 -30.36
C SER A 304 -23.35 27.92 -29.76
N ALA A 305 -24.59 28.42 -29.75
CA ALA A 305 -25.80 27.63 -29.49
C ALA A 305 -26.24 26.76 -30.69
N HIS A 306 -25.86 27.14 -31.92
CA HIS A 306 -26.18 26.45 -33.17
C HIS A 306 -25.28 25.25 -33.47
N PHE A 307 -24.02 25.28 -33.02
CA PHE A 307 -23.25 24.04 -32.94
C PHE A 307 -23.95 23.19 -31.88
N THR A 308 -24.36 21.97 -32.23
CA THR A 308 -24.64 20.91 -31.26
C THR A 308 -23.39 20.79 -30.39
N GLN A 309 -23.33 21.60 -29.34
CA GLN A 309 -22.41 21.39 -28.25
C GLN A 309 -22.91 20.10 -27.65
N ILE A 310 -22.26 19.02 -28.07
CA ILE A 310 -22.26 17.79 -27.33
C ILE A 310 -21.70 18.19 -25.97
N PHE A 311 -22.58 18.55 -25.04
CA PHE A 311 -22.20 18.76 -23.66
C PHE A 311 -21.87 17.37 -23.13
N PRO A 312 -20.60 17.09 -22.80
CA PRO A 312 -20.30 15.86 -22.09
C PRO A 312 -21.12 15.88 -20.80
N SER A 313 -21.91 14.83 -20.57
CA SER A 313 -22.61 14.61 -19.32
C SER A 313 -21.95 13.43 -18.62
N ALA A 314 -21.62 13.58 -17.34
CA ALA A 314 -21.22 12.43 -16.53
C ALA A 314 -22.48 11.64 -16.17
N THR A 315 -22.49 10.34 -16.46
CA THR A 315 -23.49 9.39 -15.97
C THR A 315 -22.78 8.35 -15.13
N PRO A 316 -22.56 8.63 -13.83
CA PRO A 316 -21.92 7.67 -12.94
C PRO A 316 -22.74 6.38 -12.90
N THR A 317 -22.04 5.25 -12.96
CA THR A 317 -22.63 3.92 -12.76
C THR A 317 -23.23 3.80 -11.36
N ALA A 318 -24.20 2.90 -11.19
CA ALA A 318 -24.75 2.59 -9.87
C ALA A 318 -23.62 2.09 -8.95
N GLY A 319 -23.41 2.76 -7.81
CA GLY A 319 -22.33 2.44 -6.87
C GLY A 319 -21.00 3.17 -7.11
N ALA A 320 -20.88 4.00 -8.15
CA ALA A 320 -19.64 4.76 -8.42
C ALA A 320 -19.26 5.68 -7.25
N LEU A 321 -20.24 6.25 -6.55
CA LEU A 321 -20.01 7.07 -5.35
C LEU A 321 -19.40 6.26 -4.21
N ASP A 322 -19.93 5.07 -3.92
CA ASP A 322 -19.43 4.20 -2.86
C ASP A 322 -18.03 3.69 -3.20
N GLN A 323 -17.78 3.34 -4.47
CA GLN A 323 -16.46 2.96 -4.97
C GLN A 323 -15.46 4.11 -4.84
N LEU A 324 -15.83 5.34 -5.19
CA LEU A 324 -14.96 6.50 -5.06
C LEU A 324 -14.64 6.80 -3.60
N ASN A 325 -15.63 6.72 -2.70
CA ASN A 325 -15.43 6.89 -1.26
C ASN A 325 -14.50 5.83 -0.68
N ALA A 326 -14.71 4.55 -1.05
CA ALA A 326 -13.85 3.45 -0.62
C ALA A 326 -12.42 3.61 -1.15
N ALA A 327 -12.26 3.97 -2.43
CA ALA A 327 -10.95 4.24 -3.02
C ALA A 327 -10.24 5.41 -2.34
N ASN A 328 -10.96 6.50 -2.03
CA ASN A 328 -10.40 7.64 -1.31
C ASN A 328 -9.96 7.25 0.12
N ALA A 329 -10.73 6.41 0.82
CA ALA A 329 -10.34 5.91 2.13
C ALA A 329 -9.07 5.03 2.06
N SER A 330 -8.98 4.15 1.06
CA SER A 330 -7.75 3.37 0.80
C SER A 330 -6.56 4.27 0.52
N LEU A 331 -6.74 5.30 -0.31
CA LEU A 331 -5.69 6.27 -0.65
C LEU A 331 -5.13 6.97 0.60
N ILE A 332 -6.00 7.38 1.52
CA ILE A 332 -5.59 8.01 2.79
C ILE A 332 -4.79 7.02 3.66
N ALA A 333 -5.23 5.76 3.74
CA ALA A 333 -4.50 4.72 4.48
C ALA A 333 -3.13 4.43 3.85
N GLU A 334 -3.04 4.42 2.51
CA GLU A 334 -1.81 4.23 1.76
C GLU A 334 -0.82 5.40 1.95
N ILE A 335 -1.31 6.64 1.98
CA ILE A 335 -0.51 7.83 2.32
C ILE A 335 0.10 7.69 3.72
N ALA A 336 -0.68 7.21 4.70
CA ALA A 336 -0.17 6.95 6.04
C ALA A 336 0.91 5.83 6.02
N ASN A 337 0.70 4.76 5.23
CA ASN A 337 1.67 3.69 5.07
C ASN A 337 2.98 4.16 4.43
N LEU A 338 2.93 5.05 3.43
CA LEU A 338 4.11 5.68 2.83
C LEU A 338 4.89 6.51 3.86
N ALA A 339 4.20 7.24 4.74
CA ALA A 339 4.84 7.99 5.81
C ALA A 339 5.64 7.08 6.77
N THR A 340 5.13 5.88 7.08
CA THR A 340 5.89 4.90 7.89
C THR A 340 7.15 4.37 7.20
N GLN A 341 7.26 4.54 5.87
CA GLN A 341 8.41 4.17 5.05
C GLN A 341 9.36 5.36 4.82
N GLY A 342 9.10 6.51 5.46
CA GLY A 342 9.91 7.72 5.31
C GLY A 342 9.56 8.59 4.09
N ILE A 343 8.50 8.24 3.34
CA ILE A 343 8.01 9.04 2.22
C ILE A 343 6.91 9.97 2.73
N LEU A 344 7.28 11.21 3.05
CA LEU A 344 6.38 12.17 3.70
C LEU A 344 5.51 12.95 2.72
N PRO A 345 4.22 13.20 3.04
CA PRO A 345 3.31 14.02 2.21
C PRO A 345 3.77 15.46 2.00
N THR A 346 4.61 15.99 2.90
CA THR A 346 5.12 17.36 2.86
C THR A 346 6.24 17.58 1.84
N THR A 347 6.76 16.50 1.24
CA THR A 347 7.80 16.60 0.21
C THR A 347 7.13 16.97 -1.10
N THR A 348 7.27 18.22 -1.53
CA THR A 348 6.69 18.73 -2.78
C THR A 348 7.09 17.85 -3.96
N ASN A 349 6.12 17.52 -4.83
CA ASN A 349 6.29 16.64 -5.99
C ASN A 349 6.69 15.20 -5.66
N SER A 350 6.52 14.76 -4.41
CA SER A 350 6.60 13.34 -4.06
C SER A 350 5.31 12.62 -4.43
N LEU A 351 5.37 11.29 -4.48
CA LEU A 351 4.17 10.46 -4.59
C LEU A 351 3.14 10.83 -3.52
N ALA A 352 3.54 10.95 -2.25
CA ALA A 352 2.63 11.27 -1.16
C ALA A 352 1.97 12.65 -1.31
N ASP A 353 2.66 13.65 -1.86
CA ASP A 353 2.09 14.96 -2.21
C ASP A 353 1.03 14.83 -3.31
N PHE A 354 1.31 14.11 -4.40
CA PHE A 354 0.34 13.90 -5.48
C PHE A 354 -0.90 13.14 -5.01
N LEU A 355 -0.73 12.07 -4.21
CA LEU A 355 -1.86 11.33 -3.64
C LEU A 355 -2.70 12.19 -2.70
N SER A 356 -2.05 13.06 -1.90
CA SER A 356 -2.75 14.00 -1.01
C SER A 356 -3.59 15.00 -1.79
N LYS A 357 -3.08 15.50 -2.92
CA LYS A 357 -3.83 16.37 -3.85
C LYS A 357 -5.04 15.66 -4.44
N VAL A 358 -4.89 14.42 -4.91
CA VAL A 358 -6.02 13.61 -5.44
C VAL A 358 -7.08 13.40 -4.36
N SER A 359 -6.68 13.05 -3.13
CA SER A 359 -7.62 12.86 -2.02
C SER A 359 -8.35 14.16 -1.65
N PHE A 360 -7.64 15.29 -1.65
CA PHE A 360 -8.21 16.61 -1.42
C PHE A 360 -9.22 17.00 -2.53
N ASP A 361 -8.87 16.75 -3.79
CA ASP A 361 -9.74 17.03 -4.94
C ASP A 361 -11.05 16.25 -4.85
N ILE A 362 -11.00 14.96 -4.50
CA ILE A 362 -12.20 14.13 -4.28
C ILE A 362 -13.02 14.68 -3.12
N THR A 363 -12.38 14.90 -1.96
CA THR A 363 -13.07 15.28 -0.72
C THR A 363 -13.73 16.66 -0.83
N SER A 364 -13.08 17.61 -1.50
CA SER A 364 -13.59 18.97 -1.69
C SER A 364 -14.83 19.01 -2.59
N HIS A 365 -14.90 18.16 -3.63
CA HIS A 365 -16.08 18.06 -4.50
C HIS A 365 -17.24 17.33 -3.84
N LEU A 366 -16.97 16.22 -3.13
CA LEU A 366 -18.02 15.43 -2.49
C LEU A 366 -18.67 16.14 -1.29
N ASN A 367 -17.93 17.03 -0.62
CA ASN A 367 -18.38 17.75 0.58
C ASN A 367 -18.58 19.26 0.34
N ALA A 368 -18.68 19.69 -0.92
CA ALA A 368 -18.92 21.10 -1.24
C ALA A 368 -20.27 21.57 -0.66
N SER A 369 -20.27 22.71 0.03
CA SER A 369 -21.48 23.28 0.63
C SER A 369 -22.59 23.49 -0.41
N GLY A 370 -23.77 22.95 -0.13
CA GLY A 370 -24.94 23.07 -1.02
C GLY A 370 -24.97 22.06 -2.17
N VAL A 371 -24.04 21.10 -2.22
CA VAL A 371 -23.99 20.05 -3.24
C VAL A 371 -24.28 18.70 -2.59
N THR A 372 -25.16 17.89 -3.19
CA THR A 372 -25.35 16.50 -2.76
C THR A 372 -24.14 15.65 -3.20
N PRO A 373 -23.74 14.59 -2.49
CA PRO A 373 -22.60 13.76 -2.88
C PRO A 373 -22.66 13.26 -4.32
N GLN A 374 -23.86 12.92 -4.81
CA GLN A 374 -24.06 12.50 -6.21
C GLN A 374 -23.82 13.65 -7.20
N SER A 375 -24.28 14.87 -6.88
CA SER A 375 -23.99 16.05 -7.71
C SER A 375 -22.50 16.43 -7.64
N GLY A 376 -21.85 16.22 -6.49
CA GLY A 376 -20.42 16.44 -6.30
C GLY A 376 -19.57 15.49 -7.15
N LEU A 377 -19.96 14.21 -7.21
CA LEU A 377 -19.34 13.21 -8.10
C LEU A 377 -19.45 13.61 -9.57
N ILE A 378 -20.63 14.05 -10.02
CA ILE A 378 -20.85 14.52 -11.39
C ILE A 378 -19.96 15.73 -11.70
N GLN A 379 -19.90 16.71 -10.79
CA GLN A 379 -19.02 17.87 -10.93
C GLN A 379 -17.54 17.47 -11.00
N TRP A 380 -17.10 16.55 -10.15
CA TRP A 380 -15.73 16.03 -10.12
C TRP A 380 -15.34 15.35 -11.44
N ILE A 381 -16.21 14.48 -11.99
CA ILE A 381 -15.98 13.82 -13.29
C ILE A 381 -15.85 14.86 -14.42
N LEU A 382 -16.67 15.92 -14.39
CA LEU A 382 -16.70 16.93 -15.44
C LEU A 382 -15.51 17.91 -15.34
N ASP A 383 -15.11 18.31 -14.13
CA ASP A 383 -13.93 19.15 -13.91
C ASP A 383 -12.63 18.42 -14.31
N ASN A 384 -12.61 17.09 -14.16
CA ASN A 384 -11.53 16.23 -14.63
C ASN A 384 -11.31 16.31 -16.17
N GLN A 385 -12.34 16.69 -16.94
CA GLN A 385 -12.29 16.70 -18.42
C GLN A 385 -11.87 18.04 -19.03
N ASP A 386 -11.31 18.96 -18.23
CA ASP A 386 -10.96 20.32 -18.65
C ASP A 386 -12.15 21.09 -19.25
N LYS A 387 -13.37 20.76 -18.78
CA LYS A 387 -14.62 21.43 -19.18
C LYS A 387 -15.22 22.12 -17.97
N LYS A 388 -14.89 23.40 -17.82
CA LYS A 388 -15.52 24.28 -16.83
C LYS A 388 -17.04 24.37 -17.11
N LEU A 389 -17.86 23.83 -16.21
CA LEU A 389 -19.32 24.02 -16.26
C LEU A 389 -19.70 25.33 -15.58
N GLY A 390 -19.99 26.35 -16.40
CA GLY A 390 -20.49 27.65 -15.95
C GLY A 390 -19.45 28.57 -15.31
N THR A 391 -19.91 29.67 -14.70
CA THR A 391 -19.07 30.66 -14.00
C THR A 391 -18.53 30.14 -12.67
N THR A 392 -19.14 29.10 -12.11
CA THR A 392 -18.78 28.48 -10.82
C THR A 392 -17.73 27.37 -10.92
N GLY A 393 -17.37 26.92 -12.12
CA GLY A 393 -16.34 25.89 -12.28
C GLY A 393 -14.96 26.40 -11.85
N SER A 394 -14.19 25.53 -11.22
CA SER A 394 -12.85 25.81 -10.71
C SER A 394 -11.92 26.35 -11.80
N ASN A 395 -10.98 27.24 -11.46
CA ASN A 395 -9.86 27.62 -12.36
C ASN A 395 -8.83 26.47 -12.52
N LEU A 396 -9.11 25.31 -11.92
CA LEU A 396 -8.29 24.11 -11.90
C LEU A 396 -8.85 23.02 -12.83
N SER A 397 -9.59 23.39 -13.88
CA SER A 397 -10.08 22.41 -14.85
C SER A 397 -8.91 21.59 -15.41
N GLY A 398 -9.04 20.26 -15.40
CA GLY A 398 -7.96 19.33 -15.75
C GLY A 398 -6.84 19.14 -14.71
N ALA A 399 -6.82 19.89 -13.60
CA ALA A 399 -5.84 19.70 -12.53
C ALA A 399 -6.01 18.34 -11.84
N ILE A 400 -7.26 17.87 -11.68
CA ILE A 400 -7.56 16.54 -11.11
C ILE A 400 -6.92 15.45 -11.98
N GLN A 401 -7.11 15.50 -13.30
CA GLN A 401 -6.53 14.53 -14.23
C GLN A 401 -5.00 14.61 -14.21
N THR A 402 -4.47 15.83 -14.09
CA THR A 402 -3.03 16.06 -13.94
C THR A 402 -2.49 15.42 -12.67
N ASN A 403 -3.16 15.62 -11.53
CA ASN A 403 -2.79 15.05 -10.23
C ASN A 403 -2.87 13.51 -10.25
N ILE A 404 -3.92 12.93 -10.85
CA ILE A 404 -4.04 11.47 -11.03
C ILE A 404 -2.91 10.93 -11.92
N THR A 405 -2.65 11.58 -13.06
CA THR A 405 -1.60 11.15 -14.00
C THR A 405 -0.20 11.24 -13.37
N GLN A 406 0.08 12.32 -12.64
CA GLN A 406 1.32 12.50 -11.90
C GLN A 406 1.46 11.46 -10.79
N SER A 407 0.38 11.15 -10.07
CA SER A 407 0.35 10.09 -9.05
C SER A 407 0.68 8.72 -9.65
N ILE A 408 0.06 8.36 -10.77
CA ILE A 408 0.32 7.07 -11.46
C ILE A 408 1.78 7.01 -11.92
N THR A 409 2.28 8.07 -12.55
CA THR A 409 3.66 8.13 -13.05
C THR A 409 4.67 8.00 -11.89
N ALA A 410 4.43 8.72 -10.79
CA ALA A 410 5.28 8.67 -9.60
C ALA A 410 5.22 7.28 -8.93
N ALA A 411 4.05 6.66 -8.86
CA ALA A 411 3.87 5.32 -8.31
C ALA A 411 4.58 4.25 -9.16
N GLN A 412 4.47 4.33 -10.49
CA GLN A 412 5.19 3.43 -11.41
C GLN A 412 6.71 3.58 -11.26
N SER A 413 7.22 4.81 -11.24
CA SER A 413 8.65 5.08 -11.04
C SER A 413 9.17 4.54 -9.71
N LEU A 414 8.39 4.70 -8.62
CA LEU A 414 8.73 4.13 -7.32
C LEU A 414 8.72 2.60 -7.35
N ASN A 415 7.72 1.98 -7.99
CA ASN A 415 7.61 0.53 -8.12
C ASN A 415 8.83 -0.06 -8.86
N ASP A 416 9.23 0.56 -9.97
CA ASP A 416 10.38 0.13 -10.76
C ASP A 416 11.69 0.27 -9.95
N THR A 417 11.82 1.37 -9.21
CA THR A 417 12.98 1.58 -8.32
C THR A 417 13.05 0.51 -7.23
N GLN A 418 11.92 0.17 -6.59
CA GLN A 418 11.85 -0.88 -5.58
C GLN A 418 12.13 -2.27 -6.16
N LYS A 419 11.62 -2.59 -7.36
CA LYS A 419 11.95 -3.84 -8.08
C LYS A 419 13.44 -3.95 -8.37
N LEU A 420 14.06 -2.86 -8.81
CA LEU A 420 15.51 -2.81 -9.02
C LEU A 420 16.28 -2.99 -7.71
N GLN A 421 15.80 -2.42 -6.60
CA GLN A 421 16.40 -2.64 -5.28
C GLN A 421 16.33 -4.12 -4.88
N VAL A 422 15.18 -4.80 -5.06
CA VAL A 422 15.07 -6.24 -4.81
C VAL A 422 16.11 -7.03 -5.62
N GLN A 423 16.25 -6.74 -6.91
CA GLN A 423 17.27 -7.39 -7.74
C GLN A 423 18.69 -7.17 -7.22
N LYS A 424 19.03 -5.95 -6.78
CA LYS A 424 20.33 -5.63 -6.18
C LYS A 424 20.55 -6.40 -4.87
N TYR A 425 19.54 -6.53 -4.02
CA TYR A 425 19.65 -7.32 -2.78
C TYR A 425 19.79 -8.82 -3.04
N LEU A 426 19.11 -9.36 -4.06
CA LEU A 426 19.31 -10.75 -4.47
C LEU A 426 20.73 -10.98 -5.01
N GLN A 427 21.28 -10.02 -5.76
CA GLN A 427 22.67 -10.09 -6.19
C GLN A 427 23.65 -9.98 -5.02
N LEU A 428 23.38 -9.09 -4.05
CA LEU A 428 24.18 -8.97 -2.84
C LEU A 428 24.15 -10.26 -2.02
N PHE A 429 22.98 -10.90 -1.93
CA PHE A 429 22.82 -12.22 -1.32
C PHE A 429 23.69 -13.26 -2.02
N ASP A 430 23.61 -13.40 -3.34
CA ASP A 430 24.46 -14.34 -4.09
C ASP A 430 25.97 -14.08 -3.85
N ASN A 431 26.38 -12.82 -3.88
CA ASN A 431 27.77 -12.44 -3.59
C ASN A 431 28.18 -12.73 -2.14
N PHE A 432 27.28 -12.52 -1.18
CA PHE A 432 27.51 -12.84 0.23
C PHE A 432 27.74 -14.33 0.42
N TYR A 433 26.93 -15.19 -0.21
CA TYR A 433 27.11 -16.66 -0.13
C TYR A 433 28.41 -17.12 -0.78
N LYS A 434 28.80 -16.53 -1.92
CA LYS A 434 30.12 -16.80 -2.53
C LYS A 434 31.26 -16.39 -1.60
N SER A 435 31.19 -15.19 -1.04
CA SER A 435 32.20 -14.71 -0.09
C SER A 435 32.25 -15.55 1.18
N ALA A 436 31.09 -15.97 1.71
CA ALA A 436 31.02 -16.85 2.87
C ALA A 436 31.71 -18.18 2.53
N SER A 437 31.38 -18.81 1.40
CA SER A 437 32.03 -20.03 0.91
C SER A 437 33.55 -19.90 0.78
N ASP A 438 34.05 -18.78 0.25
CA ASP A 438 35.49 -18.52 0.15
C ASP A 438 36.16 -18.42 1.53
N VAL A 439 35.48 -17.81 2.51
CA VAL A 439 35.95 -17.77 3.90
C VAL A 439 35.97 -19.17 4.50
N LEU A 440 34.91 -19.98 4.32
CA LEU A 440 34.84 -21.37 4.78
C LEU A 440 36.04 -22.19 4.27
N GLN A 441 36.33 -22.05 2.97
CA GLN A 441 37.47 -22.74 2.35
C GLN A 441 38.80 -22.29 2.94
N LYS A 442 39.00 -20.98 3.17
CA LYS A 442 40.23 -20.48 3.79
C LYS A 442 40.41 -20.91 5.24
N VAL A 443 39.33 -20.94 6.03
CA VAL A 443 39.43 -21.43 7.42
C VAL A 443 39.75 -22.93 7.41
N THR A 444 39.13 -23.71 6.53
CA THR A 444 39.45 -25.13 6.35
C THR A 444 40.93 -25.34 5.99
N GLN A 445 41.46 -24.57 5.04
CA GLN A 445 42.89 -24.63 4.67
C GLN A 445 43.82 -24.24 5.83
N MET A 446 43.45 -23.23 6.63
CA MET A 446 44.21 -22.87 7.83
C MET A 446 44.18 -23.98 8.87
N THR A 447 43.02 -24.60 9.11
CA THR A 447 42.83 -25.75 10.00
C THR A 447 43.71 -26.92 9.57
N GLU A 448 43.70 -27.28 8.29
CA GLU A 448 44.56 -28.32 7.72
C GLU A 448 46.05 -27.99 7.91
N SER A 449 46.45 -26.74 7.66
CA SER A 449 47.83 -26.29 7.85
C SER A 449 48.28 -26.37 9.32
N MET A 450 47.40 -26.02 10.26
CA MET A 450 47.68 -26.11 11.69
C MET A 450 47.77 -27.58 12.14
N ALA A 451 46.86 -28.43 11.69
CA ALA A 451 46.89 -29.87 11.99
C ALA A 451 48.18 -30.53 11.47
N GLN A 452 48.60 -30.21 10.24
CA GLN A 452 49.86 -30.70 9.67
C GLN A 452 51.09 -30.24 10.46
N LYS A 453 51.07 -29.02 11.01
CA LYS A 453 52.18 -28.50 11.84
C LYS A 453 52.26 -29.14 13.21
N ILE A 454 51.14 -29.60 13.77
CA ILE A 454 51.08 -30.29 15.07
C ILE A 454 51.47 -31.77 14.94
N ALA A 455 51.16 -32.40 13.79
CA ALA A 455 51.49 -33.79 13.54
C ALA A 455 52.98 -34.05 13.22
N ARG A 456 53.78 -32.99 13.02
CA ARG A 456 55.24 -33.03 12.87
C ARG A 456 55.90 -32.65 14.18
#